data_AF-A0A8T4J768-F1
#
_entry.id   AF-A0A8T4J768-F1
#
_cell.length_a   1.000
_cell.length_b   1.000
_cell.length_c   1.000
_cell.angle_alpha   90.00
_cell.angle_beta   90.00
_cell.angle_gamma   90.00
#
_symmetry.space_group_name_H-M   'P 1'
#
loop_
_entity.id
_entity.type
_entity.pdbx_description
1 polymer ?
#
loop_
_entity_poly.entity_id
_entity_poly.type
_entity_poly.pdbx_seq_one_letter_code
_entity_poly.pdbx_strand_id
1 'polypeptide(L)'
;ALVTLAGNPVLSAPDGAALDEALSGLEFMVSVDPYLNETTRHAHVVLPPPRPSRSAHFDFAFNGFAVHNQVRYTRPVVERAEGE
;
A
#
# COMPACT_ATOMS: atom_id res chain seq x y z
N ALA A 1 4.24 14.69 -10.11
CA ALA A 1 4.70 13.69 -9.13
C ALA A 1 3.50 12.96 -8.52
N LEU A 2 3.62 11.66 -8.22
CA LEU A 2 2.55 10.82 -7.64
C LEU A 2 3.07 9.99 -6.45
N VAL A 3 2.23 9.77 -5.44
CA VAL A 3 2.50 8.80 -4.36
C VAL A 3 1.36 7.78 -4.33
N THR A 4 1.70 6.48 -4.32
CA THR A 4 0.74 5.39 -4.18
C THR A 4 0.97 4.61 -2.88
N LEU A 5 -0.12 4.17 -2.26
CA LEU A 5 -0.15 3.44 -0.99
C LEU A 5 -0.91 2.13 -1.20
N ALA A 6 -0.20 0.99 -1.19
CA ALA A 6 -0.75 -0.36 -1.31
C ALA A 6 -1.82 -0.52 -2.43
N GLY A 7 -1.54 0.05 -3.60
CA GLY A 7 -2.53 0.19 -4.68
C GLY A 7 -2.00 -0.28 -6.02
N ASN A 8 -2.90 -0.86 -6.82
CA ASN A 8 -2.62 -1.25 -8.20
C ASN A 8 -3.69 -0.72 -9.18
N PRO A 9 -3.83 0.61 -9.33
CA PRO A 9 -4.84 1.21 -10.20
C PRO A 9 -4.68 0.84 -11.68
N VAL A 10 -3.51 0.43 -12.17
CA VAL A 10 -3.38 -0.12 -13.53
C VAL A 10 -4.28 -1.36 -13.72
N LEU A 11 -4.48 -2.17 -12.66
CA LEU A 11 -5.42 -3.29 -12.70
C LEU A 11 -6.78 -2.99 -12.07
N SER A 12 -6.87 -2.09 -11.08
CA SER A 12 -8.08 -1.90 -10.27
C SER A 12 -8.94 -0.70 -10.69
N ALA A 13 -8.41 0.23 -11.48
CA ALA A 13 -9.17 1.38 -11.99
C ALA A 13 -9.68 1.11 -13.42
N PRO A 14 -10.77 1.78 -13.84
CA PRO A 14 -11.19 1.77 -15.25
C PRO A 14 -10.07 2.31 -16.15
N ASP A 15 -9.98 1.76 -17.36
CA ASP A 15 -9.02 2.17 -18.40
C ASP A 15 -7.54 2.08 -17.95
N GLY A 16 -7.17 0.92 -17.42
CA GLY A 16 -5.82 0.63 -16.94
C GLY A 16 -4.70 0.81 -17.96
N ALA A 17 -4.99 0.61 -19.25
CA ALA A 17 -4.01 0.81 -20.33
C ALA A 17 -3.64 2.29 -20.48
N ALA A 18 -4.63 3.19 -20.50
CA ALA A 18 -4.36 4.62 -20.51
C ALA A 18 -3.62 5.08 -19.25
N LEU A 19 -3.93 4.46 -18.11
CA LEU A 19 -3.23 4.77 -16.86
C LEU A 19 -1.78 4.28 -16.85
N ASP A 20 -1.49 3.07 -17.34
CA ASP A 20 -0.12 2.53 -17.46
C ASP A 20 0.77 3.48 -18.28
N GLU A 21 0.26 3.94 -19.42
CA GLU A 21 0.93 4.92 -20.28
C GLU A 21 1.16 6.26 -19.56
N ALA A 22 0.13 6.80 -18.89
CA ALA A 22 0.24 8.07 -18.17
C ALA A 22 1.25 8.00 -17.00
N LEU A 23 1.30 6.87 -16.29
CA LEU A 23 2.25 6.67 -15.19
C LEU A 23 3.70 6.63 -15.68
N SER A 24 3.96 6.07 -16.87
CA SER A 24 5.29 6.02 -17.47
C SER A 24 5.88 7.41 -17.77
N GLY A 25 5.03 8.41 -17.96
CA GLY A 25 5.43 9.79 -18.25
C GLY A 25 5.66 10.67 -17.00
N LEU A 26 5.51 10.12 -15.79
CA LEU A 26 5.71 10.90 -14.56
C LEU A 26 7.19 11.19 -14.31
N GLU A 27 7.52 12.45 -14.00
CA GLU A 27 8.89 12.85 -13.62
C GLU A 27 9.32 12.33 -12.24
N PHE A 28 8.36 11.95 -11.40
CA PHE A 28 8.63 11.40 -10.08
C PHE A 28 7.44 10.64 -9.52
N MET A 29 7.69 9.45 -8.98
CA MET A 29 6.68 8.59 -8.38
C MET A 29 7.27 7.79 -7.23
N VAL A 30 6.55 7.73 -6.10
CA VAL A 30 6.89 6.91 -4.94
C VAL A 30 5.77 5.90 -4.71
N SER A 31 6.12 4.64 -4.48
CA SER A 31 5.16 3.59 -4.13
C SER A 31 5.49 2.97 -2.79
N VAL A 32 4.55 3.03 -1.85
CA VAL A 32 4.62 2.28 -0.60
C VAL A 32 3.80 1.01 -0.78
N ASP A 33 4.46 -0.09 -1.12
CA ASP A 33 3.77 -1.33 -1.49
C ASP A 33 4.60 -2.56 -1.08
N PRO A 34 3.97 -3.61 -0.50
CA PRO A 34 4.67 -4.86 -0.20
C PRO A 34 5.02 -5.68 -1.47
N TYR A 35 4.50 -5.32 -2.64
CA TYR A 35 4.69 -6.04 -3.89
C TYR A 35 5.20 -5.13 -5.01
N LEU A 36 5.92 -5.75 -5.95
CA LEU A 36 6.15 -5.16 -7.26
C LEU A 36 5.00 -5.59 -8.18
N ASN A 37 4.21 -4.62 -8.62
CA ASN A 37 3.04 -4.79 -9.47
C ASN A 37 3.07 -3.82 -10.67
N GLU A 38 2.00 -3.85 -11.45
CA GLU A 38 1.80 -3.14 -12.71
C GLU A 38 1.78 -1.62 -12.53
N THR A 39 1.38 -1.14 -11.37
CA THR A 39 1.48 0.28 -11.01
C THR A 39 2.87 0.61 -10.47
N THR A 40 3.39 -0.19 -9.53
CA THR A 40 4.63 0.15 -8.82
C THR A 40 5.87 0.02 -9.70
N ARG A 41 5.81 -0.69 -10.83
CA ARG A 41 6.90 -0.73 -11.82
C ARG A 41 7.25 0.64 -12.41
N HIS A 42 6.34 1.62 -12.30
CA HIS A 42 6.57 3.01 -12.72
C HIS A 42 7.19 3.88 -11.63
N ALA A 43 7.33 3.35 -10.41
CA ALA A 43 7.87 4.11 -9.29
C ALA A 43 9.37 4.35 -9.43
N HIS A 44 9.79 5.56 -9.10
CA HIS A 44 11.20 5.95 -9.00
C HIS A 44 11.79 5.48 -7.67
N VAL A 45 10.95 5.41 -6.63
CA VAL A 45 11.29 4.89 -5.31
C VAL A 45 10.19 3.94 -4.84
N VAL A 46 10.56 2.73 -4.45
CA VAL A 46 9.66 1.78 -3.80
C VAL A 46 10.05 1.66 -2.33
N LEU A 47 9.08 1.87 -1.44
CA LEU A 47 9.24 1.77 0.00
C LEU A 47 8.43 0.58 0.52
N PRO A 48 9.07 -0.56 0.83
CA PRO A 48 8.34 -1.72 1.33
C PRO A 48 7.86 -1.45 2.78
N PRO A 49 6.56 -1.58 3.07
CA PRO A 49 6.08 -1.53 4.45
C PRO A 49 6.47 -2.82 5.21
N PRO A 50 6.62 -2.76 6.54
CA PRO A 50 6.82 -3.96 7.34
C PRO A 50 5.66 -4.94 7.18
N ARG A 51 5.97 -6.23 7.22
CA ARG A 51 4.98 -7.30 7.07
C ARG A 51 3.88 -7.21 8.14
N PRO A 52 2.64 -7.64 7.87
CA PRO A 52 1.56 -7.61 8.86
C PRO A 52 1.88 -8.33 10.17
N SER A 53 2.69 -9.40 10.13
CA SER A 53 3.12 -10.12 11.35
C SER A 53 4.10 -9.32 12.23
N ARG A 54 4.69 -8.25 11.70
CA ARG A 54 5.71 -7.39 12.34
C ARG A 54 5.23 -5.95 12.57
N SER A 55 4.01 -5.63 12.17
CA SER A 55 3.40 -4.32 12.39
C SER A 55 2.27 -4.43 13.39
N ALA A 56 2.17 -3.44 14.27
CA ALA A 56 0.95 -3.25 15.04
C ALA A 56 -0.18 -2.88 14.07
N HIS A 57 -1.39 -3.36 14.35
CA HIS A 57 -2.56 -3.00 13.58
C HIS A 57 -3.71 -2.61 14.50
N PHE A 58 -4.26 -1.43 14.22
CA PHE A 58 -5.51 -0.96 14.77
C PHE A 58 -6.43 -0.66 13.61
N ASP A 59 -7.58 -1.33 13.58
CA ASP A 59 -8.52 -1.21 12.47
C ASP A 59 -9.36 0.06 12.58
N PHE A 60 -8.77 1.21 12.27
CA PHE A 60 -9.48 2.49 12.40
C PHE A 60 -10.58 2.67 11.34
N ALA A 61 -10.43 2.05 10.16
CA ALA A 61 -11.32 2.27 9.02
C ALA A 61 -12.58 1.41 9.12
N PHE A 62 -12.45 0.09 9.32
CA PHE A 62 -13.62 -0.80 9.36
C PHE A 62 -14.39 -0.71 10.68
N ASN A 63 -13.77 -0.23 11.75
CA ASN A 63 -14.51 0.09 12.98
C ASN A 63 -15.66 1.09 12.73
N GLY A 64 -15.55 1.98 11.74
CA GLY A 64 -16.63 2.89 11.34
C GLY A 64 -17.85 2.19 10.70
N PHE A 65 -17.69 0.97 10.20
CA PHE A 65 -18.76 0.17 9.58
C PHE A 65 -19.29 -0.94 10.50
N ALA A 66 -18.81 -1.03 11.74
CA ALA A 66 -19.20 -2.08 12.67
C ALA A 66 -20.65 -1.89 13.17
N VAL A 67 -21.39 -2.99 13.28
CA VAL A 67 -22.76 -2.98 13.85
C VAL A 67 -22.78 -3.05 15.39
N HIS A 68 -21.62 -3.26 16.00
CA HIS A 68 -21.42 -3.27 17.45
C HIS A 68 -20.17 -2.49 17.81
N ASN A 69 -20.16 -1.91 19.02
CA ASN A 69 -18.97 -1.28 19.57
C ASN A 69 -17.90 -2.34 19.82
N GLN A 70 -16.81 -2.27 19.06
CA GLN A 70 -15.68 -3.18 19.18
C GLN A 70 -14.37 -2.41 19.08
N VAL A 71 -13.34 -2.95 19.74
CA VAL A 71 -11.98 -2.42 19.70
C VAL A 71 -11.06 -3.61 19.57
N ARG A 72 -10.26 -3.66 18.49
CA ARG A 72 -9.24 -4.68 18.29
C ARG A 72 -7.91 -4.04 17.97
N TYR A 73 -6.94 -4.29 18.85
CA TYR A 73 -5.54 -3.95 18.64
C TYR A 73 -4.73 -5.24 18.54
N THR A 74 -4.03 -5.41 17.42
CA THR A 74 -3.13 -6.53 17.19
C THR A 74 -1.70 -6.02 17.35
N ARG A 75 -0.96 -6.58 18.32
CA ARG A 75 0.49 -6.33 18.47
C ARG A 75 1.27 -7.09 17.40
N PRO A 76 2.48 -6.65 17.04
CA PRO A 76 3.40 -7.48 16.26
C PRO A 76 3.59 -8.84 16.93
N VAL A 77 3.57 -9.90 16.12
CA VAL A 77 3.83 -11.27 16.58
C VAL A 77 5.31 -11.60 16.48
N VAL A 78 6.04 -10.91 15.60
CA VAL A 78 7.48 -11.04 15.39
C VAL A 78 8.11 -9.65 15.44
N GLU A 79 9.30 -9.53 16.03
CA GLU A 79 10.09 -8.29 16.01
C GLU A 79 10.56 -7.94 14.59
N ARG A 80 10.77 -6.65 14.33
CA ARG A 80 11.34 -6.18 13.06
C ARG A 80 12.84 -6.47 13.02
N ALA A 81 13.33 -6.89 11.86
CA ALA A 81 14.77 -6.96 11.64
C ALA A 81 15.36 -5.54 11.51
N GLU A 82 16.66 -5.41 11.74
CA GLU A 82 17.36 -4.16 11.48
C GLU A 82 17.28 -3.82 9.97
N GLY A 83 16.82 -2.61 9.65
CA GLY A 83 16.60 -2.16 8.27
C GLY A 83 15.27 -2.60 7.66
N GLU A 84 14.39 -3.29 8.40
CA GLU A 84 13.02 -3.62 8.02
C GLU A 84 12.01 -2.60 8.53
#